data_AF-A0A422PXB0-F1
#
_entry.id   AF-A0A422PXB0-F1
#
_cell.length_a   1.000
_cell.length_b   1.000
_cell.length_c   1.000
_cell.angle_alpha   90.00
_cell.angle_beta   90.00
_cell.angle_gamma   90.00
#
_symmetry.space_group_name_H-M   'P 1'
#
loop_
_entity.id
_entity.type
_entity.pdbx_description
1 polymer ?
#
loop_
_entity_poly.entity_id
_entity_poly.type
_entity_poly.pdbx_seq_one_letter_code
_entity_poly.pdbx_strand_id
1 'polypeptide(L)'
;MRHTLHVLLLLLCCFAGFFAAAEHRCMFDHISRKAGPRRRALVRELPGRERGGAQVLTASVPGWAPIRFKVFSEAMNNPSKYCTVAGETRSDFTGGTVVCRQQAVFTDEKKPSY
;
A
#
# COMPACT_ATOMS: atom_id res chain seq x y z
N MET A 1 -31.28 65.52 -0.33
CA MET A 1 -30.44 64.71 -1.24
C MET A 1 -28.95 64.71 -0.89
N ARG A 2 -28.37 65.80 -0.35
CA ARG A 2 -26.95 65.85 0.06
C ARG A 2 -26.65 65.00 1.31
N HIS A 3 -27.50 65.07 2.34
CA HIS A 3 -27.32 64.29 3.57
C HIS A 3 -27.49 62.78 3.37
N THR A 4 -28.43 62.36 2.53
CA THR A 4 -28.64 60.94 2.18
C THR A 4 -27.43 60.34 1.46
N LEU A 5 -26.76 61.12 0.59
CA LEU A 5 -25.52 60.70 -0.08
C LEU A 5 -24.36 60.50 0.92
N HIS A 6 -24.24 61.39 1.91
CA HIS A 6 -23.17 61.31 2.91
C HIS A 6 -23.36 60.12 3.85
N VAL A 7 -24.61 59.84 4.25
CA VAL A 7 -24.96 58.68 5.07
C VAL A 7 -24.71 57.38 4.30
N LEU A 8 -25.08 57.33 3.01
CA LEU A 8 -24.81 56.17 2.16
C LEU A 8 -23.30 55.92 1.98
N LEU A 9 -22.51 56.99 1.78
CA LEU A 9 -21.06 56.92 1.65
C LEU A 9 -20.39 56.42 2.96
N LEU A 10 -20.88 56.89 4.10
CA LEU A 10 -20.41 56.45 5.42
C LEU A 10 -20.72 54.96 5.65
N LEU A 11 -21.93 54.52 5.32
CA LEU A 11 -22.32 53.10 5.42
C LEU A 11 -21.43 52.23 4.51
N LEU A 12 -21.24 52.61 3.25
CA LEU A 12 -20.36 51.89 2.32
C LEU A 12 -18.91 51.80 2.82
N CYS A 13 -18.39 52.87 3.43
CA CYS A 13 -17.05 52.89 4.00
C CYS A 13 -16.92 51.96 5.23
N CYS A 14 -17.93 51.94 6.10
CA CYS A 14 -17.97 51.06 7.26
C CYS A 14 -18.07 49.57 6.88
N PHE A 15 -18.86 49.22 5.85
CA PHE A 15 -18.95 47.83 5.39
C PHE A 15 -17.68 47.37 4.65
N ALA A 16 -17.07 48.22 3.83
CA ALA A 16 -15.81 47.89 3.14
C ALA A 16 -14.63 47.69 4.10
N GLY A 17 -14.55 48.48 5.18
CA GLY A 17 -13.52 48.34 6.21
C GLY A 17 -13.65 47.07 7.07
N PHE A 18 -14.87 46.54 7.23
CA PHE A 18 -15.11 45.35 8.07
C PHE A 18 -14.75 44.04 7.38
N PHE A 19 -14.87 43.96 6.04
CA PHE A 19 -14.55 42.75 5.28
C PHE A 19 -13.07 42.63 4.87
N ALA A 20 -12.27 43.69 5.03
CA ALA A 20 -10.84 43.69 4.68
C ALA A 20 -9.93 43.07 5.75
N ALA A 21 -10.47 42.63 6.89
CA ALA A 21 -9.70 42.06 8.01
C ALA A 21 -9.86 40.53 8.15
N ALA A 22 -10.24 39.83 7.08
CA ALA A 22 -9.97 38.39 7.02
C ALA A 22 -8.48 38.20 6.74
N GLU A 23 -7.65 38.32 7.78
CA GLU A 23 -6.27 37.89 7.68
C GLU A 23 -6.27 36.46 7.15
N HIS A 24 -5.60 36.26 6.01
CA HIS A 24 -5.26 34.94 5.50
C HIS A 24 -4.18 34.33 6.40
N ARG A 25 -4.43 34.25 7.72
CA ARG A 25 -3.63 33.44 8.63
C ARG A 25 -3.78 32.04 8.11
N CYS A 26 -2.75 31.54 7.43
CA CYS A 26 -2.58 30.14 7.09
C CYS A 26 -2.74 29.33 8.38
N MET A 27 -3.98 28.94 8.68
CA MET A 27 -4.33 28.14 9.85
C MET A 27 -3.65 26.77 9.77
N PHE A 28 -3.17 26.40 8.58
CA PHE A 28 -2.30 25.26 8.36
C PHE A 28 -1.09 25.23 9.29
N ASP A 29 -0.39 26.34 9.54
CA ASP A 29 0.76 26.36 10.44
C ASP A 29 0.36 26.22 11.91
N HIS A 30 -0.79 26.76 12.29
CA HIS A 30 -1.32 26.62 13.65
C HIS A 30 -1.84 25.19 13.90
N ILE A 31 -2.52 24.59 12.92
CA ILE A 31 -2.96 23.19 12.94
C ILE A 31 -1.77 22.25 12.93
N SER A 32 -0.76 22.50 12.08
CA SER A 32 0.45 21.68 11.99
C SER A 32 1.28 21.73 13.26
N ARG A 33 1.38 22.90 13.92
CA ARG A 33 2.04 23.03 15.23
C ARG A 33 1.28 22.31 16.36
N LYS A 34 -0.06 22.36 16.38
CA LYS A 34 -0.87 21.60 17.36
C LYS A 34 -0.90 20.10 17.10
N ALA A 35 -0.82 19.68 15.84
CA ALA A 35 -0.91 18.27 15.44
C ALA A 35 0.34 17.44 15.80
N GLY A 36 1.46 18.09 16.16
CA GLY A 36 2.73 17.43 16.40
C GLY A 36 3.31 16.77 15.14
N PRO A 37 4.54 16.21 15.19
CA PRO A 37 5.11 15.55 14.02
C PRO A 37 4.24 14.34 13.64
N ARG A 38 3.83 14.25 12.36
CA ARG A 38 3.24 13.02 11.80
C ARG A 38 4.27 11.90 11.89
N ARG A 39 4.31 11.19 13.02
CA ARG A 39 5.29 10.13 13.31
C ARG A 39 4.91 8.74 12.82
N ARG A 40 3.74 8.58 12.19
CA ARG A 40 3.26 7.28 11.70
C ARG A 40 3.25 7.29 10.19
N ALA A 41 4.18 6.54 9.61
CA ALA A 41 4.12 6.21 8.19
C ALA A 41 2.83 5.43 7.93
N LEU A 42 2.24 5.60 6.74
CA LEU A 42 1.04 4.87 6.34
C LEU A 42 1.44 3.83 5.31
N VAL A 43 0.98 2.60 5.51
CA VAL A 43 1.19 1.48 4.61
C VAL A 43 -0.06 1.26 3.82
N ARG A 44 0.08 1.26 2.49
CA ARG A 44 -0.98 0.88 1.57
C ARG A 44 -1.00 -0.63 1.46
N GLU A 45 -2.08 -1.24 1.93
CA GLU A 45 -2.35 -2.65 1.67
C GLU A 45 -2.92 -2.76 0.25
N LEU A 46 -2.22 -3.51 -0.61
CA LEU A 46 -2.74 -3.84 -1.93
C LEU A 46 -3.82 -4.91 -1.77
N PRO A 47 -5.03 -4.71 -2.31
CA PRO A 47 -6.05 -5.74 -2.26
C PRO A 47 -5.51 -7.02 -2.94
N GLY A 48 -5.60 -8.14 -2.24
CA GLY A 48 -5.43 -9.45 -2.87
C GLY A 48 -6.51 -9.67 -3.92
N ARG A 49 -6.25 -10.57 -4.89
CA ARG A 49 -7.13 -10.86 -6.04
C ARG A 49 -8.62 -11.08 -5.68
N GLU A 50 -8.92 -11.42 -4.43
CA GLU A 50 -10.27 -11.71 -3.93
C GLU A 50 -10.94 -10.58 -3.13
N ARG A 51 -10.20 -9.56 -2.68
CA ARG A 51 -10.80 -8.42 -1.97
C ARG A 51 -11.06 -7.32 -3.00
N GLY A 52 -12.34 -7.04 -3.25
CA GLY A 52 -12.77 -5.91 -4.07
C GLY A 52 -12.00 -4.63 -3.71
N GLY A 53 -11.74 -3.78 -4.71
CA GLY A 53 -10.69 -2.75 -4.77
C GLY A 53 -10.67 -1.62 -3.72
N ALA A 54 -11.22 -1.83 -2.53
CA ALA A 54 -10.98 -1.01 -1.36
C ALA A 54 -9.51 -1.08 -0.95
N GLN A 55 -8.87 0.08 -0.91
CA GLN A 55 -7.49 0.24 -0.46
C GLN A 55 -7.52 0.56 1.03
N VAL A 56 -6.86 -0.25 1.85
CA VAL A 56 -6.75 -0.02 3.30
C VAL A 56 -5.38 0.64 3.58
N LEU A 57 -5.40 1.67 4.43
CA LEU A 57 -4.21 2.37 4.88
C LEU A 57 -4.00 2.06 6.37
N THR A 58 -2.92 1.35 6.68
CA THR A 58 -2.58 0.95 8.05
C THR A 58 -1.43 1.82 8.56
N ALA A 59 -1.53 2.34 9.78
CA ALA A 59 -0.43 3.08 10.39
C ALA A 59 0.72 2.13 10.73
N SER A 60 1.93 2.46 10.31
CA SER A 60 3.13 1.69 10.60
C SER A 60 4.00 2.34 11.65
N VAL A 61 4.79 1.47 12.29
CA VAL A 61 5.87 1.85 13.18
C VAL A 61 7.10 2.27 12.37
N PRO A 62 7.96 3.16 12.89
CA PRO A 62 9.25 3.47 12.26
C PRO A 62 10.05 2.19 11.97
N GLY A 63 10.61 2.08 10.77
CA GLY A 63 11.38 0.91 10.33
C GLY A 63 10.56 -0.22 9.72
N TRP A 64 9.23 -0.09 9.61
CA TRP A 64 8.41 -1.05 8.88
C TRP A 64 8.79 -1.09 7.39
N ALA A 65 8.94 -2.31 6.85
CA ALA A 65 9.08 -2.57 5.42
C ALA A 65 8.42 -3.91 5.06
N PRO A 66 7.89 -4.08 3.83
CA PRO A 66 7.37 -5.36 3.39
C PRO A 66 8.46 -6.43 3.41
N ILE A 67 8.11 -7.64 3.86
CA ILE A 67 8.98 -8.81 3.75
C ILE A 67 9.14 -9.12 2.25
N ARG A 68 10.38 -9.27 1.79
CA ARG A 68 10.70 -9.63 0.41
C ARG A 68 11.19 -11.06 0.38
N PHE A 69 10.38 -11.95 -0.20
CA PHE A 69 10.78 -13.33 -0.43
C PHE A 69 11.48 -13.44 -1.78
N LYS A 70 12.62 -14.11 -1.80
CA LYS A 70 13.24 -14.60 -3.04
C LYS A 70 12.92 -16.08 -3.17
N VAL A 71 12.15 -16.43 -4.19
CA VAL A 71 11.78 -17.81 -4.48
C VAL A 71 12.81 -18.41 -5.43
N PHE A 72 13.35 -19.58 -5.09
CA PHE A 72 14.27 -20.32 -5.94
C PHE A 72 13.58 -21.57 -6.48
N SER A 73 13.34 -21.60 -7.78
CA SER A 73 12.68 -22.71 -8.48
C SER A 73 13.65 -23.51 -9.37
N GLU A 74 14.97 -23.35 -9.17
CA GLU A 74 15.99 -23.97 -10.03
C GLU A 74 15.88 -25.50 -10.10
N ALA A 75 15.46 -26.14 -9.01
CA ALA A 75 15.20 -27.59 -8.98
C ALA A 75 14.12 -28.02 -9.99
N MET A 76 13.21 -27.13 -10.37
CA MET A 76 12.17 -27.41 -11.37
C MET A 76 12.70 -27.38 -12.81
N ASN A 77 13.88 -26.79 -13.04
CA ASN A 77 14.52 -26.75 -14.35
C ASN A 77 15.38 -27.99 -14.63
N ASN A 78 15.59 -28.86 -13.62
CA ASN A 78 16.40 -30.05 -13.74
C ASN A 78 15.56 -31.31 -13.53
N PRO A 79 15.27 -32.09 -14.59
CA PRO A 79 14.49 -33.32 -14.51
C PRO A 79 15.03 -34.37 -13.54
N SER A 80 16.32 -34.33 -13.20
CA SER A 80 16.91 -35.25 -12.21
C SER A 80 16.49 -34.97 -10.77
N LYS A 81 15.86 -33.81 -10.51
CA LYS A 81 15.49 -33.34 -9.16
C LYS A 81 14.03 -33.63 -8.80
N TYR A 82 13.20 -34.03 -9.75
CA TYR A 82 11.80 -34.38 -9.52
C TYR A 82 11.46 -35.70 -10.20
N CYS A 83 10.30 -36.26 -9.88
CA CYS A 83 9.86 -37.53 -10.45
C CYS A 83 9.38 -37.34 -11.89
N THR A 84 10.06 -37.94 -12.87
CA THR A 84 9.61 -37.96 -14.28
C THR A 84 8.86 -39.24 -14.62
N VAL A 85 9.20 -40.35 -13.97
CA VAL A 85 8.56 -41.66 -14.16
C VAL A 85 8.39 -42.35 -12.81
N ALA A 86 7.34 -43.16 -12.66
CA ALA A 86 7.14 -43.97 -11.47
C ALA A 86 8.21 -45.08 -11.36
N GLY A 87 8.66 -45.36 -10.14
CA GLY A 87 9.72 -46.33 -9.85
C GLY A 87 11.13 -45.72 -9.79
N GLU A 88 11.34 -44.49 -10.30
CA GLU A 88 12.60 -43.78 -10.13
C GLU A 88 12.89 -43.45 -8.66
N THR A 89 14.16 -43.37 -8.29
CA THR A 89 14.57 -42.89 -6.95
C THR A 89 15.03 -41.43 -7.05
N ARG A 90 14.44 -40.57 -6.23
CA ARG A 90 14.77 -39.13 -6.17
C ARG A 90 15.04 -38.70 -4.74
N SER A 91 15.67 -37.54 -4.57
CA SER A 91 15.84 -36.96 -3.25
C SER A 91 14.49 -36.55 -2.67
N ASP A 92 14.31 -36.74 -1.36
CA ASP A 92 13.16 -36.22 -0.63
C ASP A 92 13.34 -34.77 -0.14
N PHE A 93 14.45 -34.11 -0.51
CA PHE A 93 14.87 -32.78 -0.07
C PHE A 93 15.12 -32.63 1.45
N THR A 94 15.07 -33.73 2.20
CA THR A 94 15.37 -33.80 3.65
C THR A 94 16.66 -34.55 3.95
N GLY A 95 17.42 -34.90 2.91
CA GLY A 95 18.70 -35.64 3.01
C GLY A 95 18.57 -37.13 2.72
N GLY A 96 17.36 -37.63 2.46
CA GLY A 96 17.09 -39.01 2.07
C GLY A 96 16.69 -39.14 0.60
N THR A 97 16.19 -40.33 0.27
CA THR A 97 15.66 -40.69 -1.03
C THR A 97 14.29 -41.34 -0.93
N VAL A 98 13.49 -41.18 -1.98
CA VAL A 98 12.15 -41.73 -2.09
C VAL A 98 11.94 -42.34 -3.47
N VAL A 99 11.22 -43.46 -3.51
CA VAL A 99 10.76 -44.07 -4.76
C VAL A 99 9.53 -43.33 -5.27
N CYS A 100 9.61 -42.83 -6.49
CA CYS A 100 8.55 -42.09 -7.16
C CYS A 100 7.33 -42.97 -7.37
N ARG A 101 6.18 -42.55 -6.84
CA ARG A 101 4.88 -43.16 -7.11
C ARG A 101 4.21 -42.47 -8.30
N GLN A 102 3.18 -43.08 -8.89
CA GLN A 102 2.46 -42.51 -10.03
C GLN A 102 1.92 -41.10 -9.74
N GLN A 103 1.37 -40.86 -8.55
CA GLN A 103 0.89 -39.54 -8.14
C GLN A 103 2.01 -38.48 -8.00
N ALA A 104 3.26 -38.90 -7.83
CA ALA A 104 4.40 -38.00 -7.65
C ALA A 104 5.04 -37.58 -8.98
N VAL A 105 4.72 -38.25 -10.10
CA VAL A 105 5.21 -37.88 -11.43
C VAL A 105 4.81 -36.43 -11.75
N PHE A 106 5.80 -35.60 -12.02
CA PHE A 106 5.63 -34.17 -12.25
C PHE A 106 5.29 -33.93 -13.73
N THR A 107 4.04 -33.61 -13.97
CA THR A 107 3.50 -33.33 -15.30
C THR A 107 3.38 -31.82 -15.54
N ASP A 108 3.12 -31.41 -16.78
CA ASP A 108 2.99 -29.99 -17.12
C ASP A 108 1.80 -29.33 -16.41
N GLU A 109 0.74 -30.07 -16.09
CA GLU A 109 -0.40 -29.56 -15.32
C GLU A 109 -0.03 -29.23 -13.87
N LYS A 110 1.07 -29.81 -13.35
CA LYS A 110 1.59 -29.54 -12.00
C LYS A 110 2.57 -28.37 -11.99
N LYS A 111 2.95 -27.83 -13.15
CA LYS A 111 3.82 -26.65 -13.21
C LYS A 111 3.05 -25.41 -12.72
N PRO A 112 3.65 -24.60 -11.84
CA PRO A 112 3.08 -23.33 -11.44
C PRO A 112 2.91 -22.42 -12.66
N SER A 113 1.79 -21.69 -12.73
CA SER A 113 1.48 -20.77 -13.82
C SER A 113 2.09 -19.37 -13.63
N TYR A 114 3.26 -19.26 -12.99
CA TYR A 114 3.89 -17.97 -12.68
C TYR A 114 4.61 -17.36 -13.88
#